data_AF-A0A800FZF4-F1
#
_entry.id   AF-A0A800FZF4-F1
#
_cell.length_a   1.000
_cell.length_b   1.000
_cell.length_c   1.000
_cell.angle_alpha   90.00
_cell.angle_beta   90.00
_cell.angle_gamma   90.00
#
_symmetry.space_group_name_H-M   'P 1'
#
loop_
_entity.id
_entity.type
_entity.pdbx_description
1 polymer ?
#
loop_
_entity_poly.entity_id
_entity_poly.type
_entity_poly.pdbx_seq_one_letter_code
_entity_poly.pdbx_strand_id
1 'polypeptide(L)' 'MWDTCPVQIEVELPADLAEKVEAIQKADPEFMSKIVLYGLTRRTLYEHLKGNSEVAQQGSTEVQAVF' A
#
# COMPACT_ATOMS: atom_id res chain seq x y z
N MET A 1 21.27 -11.17 0.53
CA MET A 1 21.23 -9.70 0.44
C MET A 1 20.00 -9.39 -0.38
N TRP A 2 18.95 -8.77 0.16
CA TRP A 2 17.78 -8.44 -0.66
C TRP A 2 18.15 -7.28 -1.59
N ASP A 3 17.95 -7.47 -2.89
CA ASP A 3 18.17 -6.43 -3.88
C ASP A 3 17.19 -5.28 -3.63
N THR A 4 17.71 -4.06 -3.50
CA THR A 4 16.89 -2.83 -3.37
C THR A 4 17.23 -1.89 -4.51
N CYS A 5 16.22 -1.19 -5.02
CA CYS A 5 16.35 -0.24 -6.13
C CYS A 5 15.80 1.13 -5.70
N PRO A 6 16.52 2.24 -5.91
CA PRO A 6 16.00 3.57 -5.65
C PRO A 6 14.89 3.92 -6.64
N VAL A 7 13.84 4.58 -6.16
CA VAL A 7 12.73 5.06 -6.98
C VAL A 7 12.50 6.54 -6.70
N GLN A 8 12.11 7.29 -7.73
CA GLN A 8 11.64 8.68 -7.61
C GLN A 8 10.12 8.67 -7.73
N ILE A 9 9.45 9.35 -6.80
CA ILE A 9 7.99 9.42 -6.73
C ILE A 9 7.59 10.89 -6.76
N GLU A 10 6.83 11.27 -7.78
CA GLU A 10 6.21 12.59 -7.90
C GLU A 10 4.70 12.44 -7.67
N VAL A 11 4.13 13.33 -6.87
CA VAL A 11 2.71 13.29 -6.50
C VAL A 11 2.11 14.69 -6.52
N GLU A 12 0.85 14.77 -6.94
CA GLU A 12 0.05 15.99 -6.79
C GLU A 12 -0.80 15.86 -5.51
N LEU A 13 -0.61 16.80 -4.59
CA LEU A 13 -1.34 16.84 -3.32
C LEU A 13 -2.15 18.14 -3.22
N PRO A 14 -3.28 18.14 -2.49
CA PRO A 14 -3.94 19.37 -2.07
C PRO A 14 -2.95 20.30 -1.35
N ALA A 15 -3.06 21.60 -1.59
CA ALA A 15 -2.06 22.57 -1.15
C ALA A 15 -1.76 22.52 0.37
N ASP A 16 -2.80 22.35 1.19
CA ASP A 16 -2.66 22.27 2.65
C ASP A 16 -1.93 21.00 3.12
N LEU A 17 -2.04 19.92 2.35
CA LEU A 17 -1.34 18.68 2.62
C LEU A 17 0.10 18.74 2.10
N ALA A 18 0.31 19.33 0.92
CA ALA A 18 1.64 19.56 0.35
C ALA A 18 2.51 20.38 1.30
N GLU A 19 1.99 21.47 1.85
CA GLU A 19 2.71 22.32 2.81
C GLU A 19 3.14 21.53 4.07
N LYS A 20 2.26 20.69 4.61
CA LYS A 20 2.57 19.83 5.76
C LYS A 20 3.64 18.81 5.41
N VAL A 21 3.53 18.17 4.25
CA VAL A 21 4.51 17.18 3.76
C VAL A 21 5.88 17.82 3.59
N GLU A 22 5.96 19.02 2.99
CA GLU A 22 7.23 19.75 2.86
C GLU A 22 7.83 20.13 4.21
N ALA A 23 7.01 20.58 5.16
CA ALA A 23 7.46 20.91 6.50
C ALA A 23 8.04 19.69 7.22
N ILE A 24 7.38 18.54 7.12
CA ILE A 24 7.86 17.27 7.69
C ILE A 24 9.12 16.80 6.97
N GLN A 25 9.17 16.87 5.64
CA GLN A 25 10.36 16.47 4.86
C GLN A 25 11.60 17.29 5.22
N LYS A 26 11.44 18.59 5.51
CA LYS A 26 12.53 19.46 5.96
C LYS A 26 12.96 19.19 7.41
N ALA A 27 12.00 18.89 8.29
CA ALA A 27 12.25 18.67 9.71
C ALA A 27 12.77 17.25 10.02
N ASP A 28 12.22 16.24 9.35
CA ASP A 28 12.50 14.81 9.57
C ASP A 28 12.35 13.99 8.26
N PRO A 29 13.40 13.93 7.43
CA PRO A 29 13.38 13.17 6.17
C PRO A 29 13.32 11.65 6.35
N GLU A 30 13.82 11.13 7.48
CA GLU A 30 13.76 9.70 7.77
C GLU A 30 12.33 9.25 8.06
N PHE A 31 11.57 10.07 8.79
CA PHE A 31 10.15 9.81 9.04
C PHE A 31 9.36 9.78 7.74
N MET A 32 9.58 10.73 6.82
CA MET A 32 8.92 10.71 5.51
C MET A 32 9.20 9.42 4.73
N SER A 33 10.46 8.97 4.74
CA SER A 33 10.86 7.72 4.09
C SER A 33 10.12 6.51 4.68
N LYS A 34 9.98 6.46 6.01
CA LYS A 34 9.23 5.39 6.71
C LYS A 34 7.75 5.42 6.39
N ILE A 35 7.13 6.60 6.32
CA ILE A 35 5.70 6.74 5.98
C ILE A 35 5.44 6.30 4.55
N VAL A 36 6.28 6.71 3.59
CA VAL A 36 6.16 6.28 2.18
C VAL A 36 6.29 4.76 2.09
N LEU A 37 7.33 4.17 2.70
CA LEU A 37 7.53 2.73 2.71
C LEU A 37 6.34 1.99 3.34
N TYR A 38 5.82 2.50 4.46
CA TYR A 38 4.65 1.92 5.12
C TYR A 38 3.41 1.96 4.21
N GLY A 39 3.14 3.11 3.59
CA GLY A 39 2.00 3.29 2.69
C GLY A 39 2.05 2.34 1.50
N LEU A 40 3.21 2.24 0.85
CA LEU A 40 3.44 1.32 -0.27
C LEU A 40 3.30 -0.15 0.15
N THR A 41 3.92 -0.53 1.26
CA THR A 41 3.85 -1.91 1.78
C THR A 41 2.41 -2.28 2.13
N ARG A 42 1.67 -1.37 2.78
CA ARG A 42 0.27 -1.58 3.15
C ARG A 42 -0.61 -1.79 1.92
N ARG A 43 -0.41 -0.98 0.87
CA ARG A 43 -1.13 -1.13 -0.42
C ARG A 43 -0.86 -2.51 -1.03
N THR A 44 0.41 -2.90 -1.12
CA THR A 44 0.82 -4.20 -1.68
C THR A 44 0.20 -5.36 -0.91
N LEU A 45 0.29 -5.36 0.42
CA LEU A 45 -0.31 -6.41 1.24
C LEU A 45 -1.83 -6.48 1.08
N TYR A 46 -2.51 -5.34 1.03
CA TYR A 46 -3.96 -5.32 0.86
C TYR A 46 -4.39 -5.89 -0.49
N GLU A 47 -3.69 -5.54 -1.57
CA GLU A 47 -3.94 -6.10 -2.91
C GLU A 47 -3.71 -7.62 -2.95
N HIS A 48 -2.63 -8.12 -2.33
CA HIS A 48 -2.39 -9.55 -2.23
C HIS A 48 -3.49 -10.29 -1.45
N LEU A 49 -3.94 -9.73 -0.32
CA LEU A 49 -5.01 -10.33 0.47
C LEU A 49 -6.36 -10.28 -0.25
N LYS A 50 -6.65 -9.19 -0.98
CA LYS A 50 -7.87 -9.05 -1.76
C LYS A 50 -7.92 -10.04 -2.92
N GLY A 51 -6.84 -10.14 -3.71
CA GLY A 51 -6.76 -11.09 -4.83
C GLY A 51 -6.91 -12.54 -4.38
N ASN A 52 -6.35 -12.91 -3.22
CA ASN A 52 -6.55 -14.24 -2.64
C ASN A 52 -7.98 -14.46 -2.12
N SER A 53 -8.66 -13.41 -1.67
CA SER A 53 -10.05 -13.49 -1.20
C SER A 53 -11.04 -13.70 -2.36
N GLU A 54 -10.77 -13.10 -3.53
CA GLU A 54 -11.56 -13.31 -4.76
C GLU A 54 -11.40 -14.76 -5.29
N VAL A 55 -10.20 -15.34 -5.20
CA VAL A 55 -9.97 -16.76 -5.53
C VAL A 55 -10.60 -17.72 -4.51
N ALA A 56 -10.62 -17.36 -3.22
CA ALA A 56 -11.25 -18.17 -2.18
C ALA A 56 -12.80 -18.21 -2.29
N GLN A 57 -13.43 -17.16 -2.83
CA GLN A 57 -14.88 -17.14 -3.05
C GLN A 57 -15.34 -17.98 -4.25
N GLN A 58 -14.47 -18.25 -5.23
CA GLN A 58 -14.79 -19.12 -6.38
C GLN A 58 -14.77 -20.62 -6.04
N GLY A 59 -14.12 -21.03 -4.93
CA GLY A 59 -14.06 -22.43 -4.49
C GLY A 59 -15.21 -22.88 -3.56
N SER A 60 -16.16 -22.00 -3.25
CA SER A 60 -17.18 -22.22 -2.20
C SER A 60 -18.61 -22.43 -2.70
N THR A 61 -18.83 -22.52 -4.03
CA THR A 61 -20.18 -22.71 -4.62
C THR A 61 -20.31 -24.10 -5.26
N GLU A 62 -19.99 -25.17 -4.51
CA GLU A 62 -20.42 -26.53 -4.86
C GLU A 62 -20.50 -27.38 -3.58
N VAL A 63 -21.39 -27.00 -2.66
CA VAL A 63 -21.97 -27.96 -1.72
C VAL A 63 -23.46 -27.97 -1.99
N GLN A 64 -23.84 -28.76 -3.01
CA GLN A 64 -25.21 -29.07 -3.34
C GLN A 64 -25.80 -29.88 -2.17
N ALA A 65 -26.59 -29.22 -1.33
CA ALA A 65 -27.40 -29.89 -0.33
C ALA A 65 -28.49 -30.70 -1.04
N VAL A 66 -28.29 -32.01 -1.11
CA VAL A 66 -29.33 -32.98 -1.45
C VAL A 66 -30.22 -33.15 -0.22
N PHE A 67 -31.44 -32.62 -0.29
CA PHE A 67 -32.58 -33.02 0.53
C PHE A 67 -33.68 -33.53 -0.40
#